data_AF-A0A838RZW9-F1
#
_entry.id   AF-A0A838RZW9-F1
#
_cell.length_a   1.000
_cell.length_b   1.000
_cell.length_c   1.000
_cell.angle_alpha   90.00
_cell.angle_beta   90.00
_cell.angle_gamma   90.00
#
_symmetry.space_group_name_H-M   'P 1'
#
loop_
_entity.id
_entity.type
_entity.pdbx_description
1 polymer ?
#
loop_
_entity_poly.entity_id
_entity_poly.type
_entity_poly.pdbx_seq_one_letter_code
_entity_poly.pdbx_strand_id
1 'polypeptide(L)' 'PVDNVISDQTGQFDLRFILWRHFCAQNNIPVEMLPSQLDGEQKEQWEELKNSRLRTPGQK' A
#
# COMPACT_ATOMS: atom_id res chain seq x y z
N PRO A 1 -1.90 1.30 -22.62
CA PRO A 1 -2.53 1.42 -21.28
C PRO A 1 -2.46 0.07 -20.55
N VAL A 2 -1.67 -0.05 -19.50
CA VAL A 2 -1.67 -1.27 -18.68
C VAL A 2 -2.93 -1.24 -17.84
N ASP A 3 -3.92 -2.01 -18.27
CA ASP A 3 -5.13 -2.27 -17.53
C ASP A 3 -4.78 -2.98 -16.22
N ASN A 4 -5.03 -2.31 -15.09
CA ASN A 4 -4.91 -2.87 -13.75
C ASN A 4 -6.11 -3.79 -13.45
N VAL A 5 -6.34 -4.82 -14.27
CA VAL A 5 -7.33 -5.86 -13.95
C VAL A 5 -6.76 -6.72 -12.84
N ILE A 6 -7.23 -6.48 -11.62
CA ILE A 6 -7.01 -7.36 -10.48
C ILE A 6 -7.81 -8.65 -10.75
N SER A 7 -7.12 -9.75 -11.04
CA SER A 7 -7.72 -11.06 -11.33
C SER A 7 -8.27 -11.71 -10.05
N ASP A 8 -9.54 -12.12 -10.08
CA ASP A 8 -10.36 -12.59 -8.94
C ASP A 8 -10.01 -14.03 -8.45
N GLN A 9 -8.98 -14.68 -8.99
CA GLN A 9 -8.70 -16.11 -8.74
C GLN A 9 -7.68 -16.43 -7.63
N THR A 10 -7.05 -15.44 -7.04
CA THR A 10 -6.28 -15.61 -5.79
C THR A 10 -6.95 -14.82 -4.70
N GLY A 11 -7.53 -15.54 -3.72
CA GLY A 11 -8.39 -15.02 -2.66
C GLY A 11 -8.01 -13.62 -2.19
N GLN A 12 -8.87 -12.66 -2.54
CA GLN A 12 -8.99 -11.31 -2.01
C GLN A 12 -7.75 -10.84 -1.20
N PHE A 13 -6.62 -10.60 -1.87
CA PHE A 13 -5.49 -9.96 -1.19
C PHE A 13 -5.97 -8.59 -0.72
N ASP A 14 -5.93 -8.35 0.60
CA ASP A 14 -6.29 -7.07 1.18
C ASP A 14 -5.64 -5.94 0.38
N LEU A 15 -6.42 -4.96 -0.07
CA LEU A 15 -5.92 -3.82 -0.84
C LEU A 15 -4.73 -3.15 -0.13
N ARG A 16 -4.74 -3.19 1.21
CA ARG A 16 -3.64 -2.75 2.07
C ARG A 16 -2.34 -3.53 1.84
N PHE A 17 -2.41 -4.84 1.63
CA PHE A 17 -1.24 -5.69 1.37
C PHE A 17 -0.64 -5.40 -0.01
N ILE A 18 -1.47 -5.21 -1.04
CA ILE A 18 -1.02 -4.82 -2.38
C ILE A 18 -0.36 -3.44 -2.32
N LEU A 19 -1.00 -2.49 -1.63
CA LEU A 19 -0.47 -1.14 -1.45
C LEU A 19 0.87 -1.14 -0.70
N TRP A 20 0.99 -1.99 0.33
CA TRP A 20 2.24 -2.18 1.07
C TRP A 20 3.36 -2.71 0.18
N ARG A 21 3.10 -3.78 -0.60
CA ARG A 21 4.07 -4.32 -1.55
C ARG A 21 4.56 -3.26 -2.54
N HIS A 22 3.65 -2.43 -3.03
CA HIS A 22 3.98 -1.36 -3.96
C HIS A 22 4.87 -0.30 -3.30
N PHE A 23 4.51 0.16 -2.10
CA PHE A 23 5.31 1.10 -1.32
C PHE A 23 6.72 0.56 -1.05
N CYS A 24 6.83 -0.71 -0.66
CA CYS A 24 8.09 -1.38 -0.43
C CYS A 24 8.98 -1.40 -1.69
N ALA A 25 8.41 -1.76 -2.84
CA ALA A 25 9.15 -1.81 -4.10
C ALA A 25 9.66 -0.43 -4.54
N GLN A 26 8.90 0.65 -4.30
CA GLN A 26 9.29 2.01 -4.68
C GLN A 26 10.40 2.58 -3.78
N ASN A 27 10.40 2.23 -2.50
CA ASN A 27 11.31 2.79 -1.50
C ASN A 27 12.49 1.88 -1.16
N ASN A 28 12.69 0.78 -1.91
CA ASN A 28 13.69 -0.26 -1.63
C ASN A 28 13.60 -0.83 -0.20
N ILE A 29 12.36 -1.01 0.29
CA ILE A 29 12.08 -1.54 1.62
C ILE A 29 11.78 -3.04 1.49
N PRO A 30 12.37 -3.89 2.34
CA PRO A 30 12.01 -5.30 2.41
C PRO A 30 10.52 -5.47 2.72
N VAL A 31 9.79 -6.26 1.95
CA VAL A 31 8.34 -6.51 2.20
C VAL A 31 8.07 -7.12 3.58
N GLU A 32 9.02 -7.90 4.08
CA GLU A 32 9.01 -8.56 5.39
C GLU A 32 9.16 -7.56 6.55
N MET A 33 9.55 -6.33 6.25
CA MET A 33 9.54 -5.24 7.21
C MET A 33 8.11 -4.85 7.55
N LEU A 34 7.88 -4.49 8.81
CA LEU A 34 6.60 -3.98 9.27
C LEU A 34 6.54 -2.45 9.13
N PRO A 35 5.37 -1.85 8.87
CA PRO A 35 5.22 -0.39 8.85
C PRO A 35 5.68 0.33 10.13
N SER A 36 5.71 -0.38 11.26
CA SER A 36 6.22 0.14 12.54
C SER A 36 7.73 0.25 12.61
N GLN A 37 8.46 -0.40 11.69
CA GLN A 37 9.93 -0.39 11.59
C GLN A 37 10.43 0.65 10.59
N LEU A 38 9.53 1.36 9.92
CA LEU A 38 9.87 2.45 9.02
C LEU A 38 10.48 3.62 9.78
N ASP A 39 11.44 4.28 9.14
CA ASP A 39 11.95 5.56 9.61
C ASP A 39 10.86 6.65 9.55
N GLY A 40 11.04 7.76 10.28
CA GLY A 40 10.03 8.82 10.41
C GLY A 40 9.50 9.33 9.06
N GLU A 41 10.41 9.59 8.11
CA GLU A 41 10.05 10.05 6.76
C GLU A 41 9.29 8.98 5.95
N GLN A 42 9.77 7.73 5.97
CA GLN A 42 9.11 6.63 5.26
C GLN A 42 7.72 6.33 5.84
N LYS A 43 7.57 6.48 7.17
CA LYS A 43 6.31 6.31 7.85
C LYS A 43 5.30 7.38 7.44
N GLU A 44 5.72 8.63 7.33
CA GLU A 44 4.87 9.72 6.84
C GLU A 44 4.41 9.45 5.39
N GLN A 45 5.34 9.09 4.50
CA GLN A 45 5.02 8.75 3.11
C GLN A 45 4.06 7.55 3.00
N TRP A 46 4.25 6.53 3.84
CA TRP A 46 3.34 5.38 3.90
C TRP A 46 1.94 5.79 4.38
N GLU A 47 1.85 6.62 5.41
CA GLU A 47 0.57 7.12 5.94
C GLU A 47 -0.16 8.00 4.91
N GLU A 48 0.54 8.85 4.17
CA GLU A 48 -0.02 9.65 3.07
C GLU A 48 -0.55 8.77 1.94
N LEU A 49 0.25 7.79 1.48
CA LEU A 49 -0.15 6.87 0.43
C LEU A 49 -1.38 6.05 0.84
N LYS A 50 -1.39 5.56 2.07
CA LYS A 50 -2.52 4.85 2.67
C LYS A 50 -3.76 5.73 2.72
N ASN A 51 -3.63 6.98 3.19
CA ASN A 51 -4.74 7.92 3.24
C ASN A 51 -5.26 8.28 1.84
N SER A 52 -4.39 8.40 0.83
CA SER A 52 -4.77 8.72 -0.55
C SER A 52 -5.48 7.56 -1.26
N ARG A 53 -5.10 6.31 -0.97
CA ARG A 53 -5.58 5.12 -1.71
C ARG A 53 -6.64 4.29 -0.97
N LEU A 54 -6.63 4.29 0.37
CA LEU A 54 -7.55 3.49 1.19
C LEU A 54 -8.68 4.31 1.83
N ARG A 55 -8.58 5.65 1.91
CA ARG A 55 -9.77 6.44 2.26
C ARG A 55 -10.66 6.51 1.03
N THR A 56 -11.75 5.75 1.06
CA THR A 56 -12.93 6.06 0.26
C THR A 56 -13.38 7.50 0.59
N PRO A 57 -13.77 8.32 -0.40
CA PRO A 57 -14.42 9.60 -0.14
C PRO A 57 -15.80 9.33 0.46
N GLY A 58 -15.86 9.11 1.77
CA GLY A 58 -17.04 8.59 2.44
C GLY A 58 -17.13 8.86 3.94
N GLN A 59 -16.35 9.80 4.48
CA GLN A 59 -16.62 10.37 5.80
C GLN A 59 -16.52 11.90 5.72
N LYS A 60 -17.69 12.48 5.46
CA LYS A 60 -18.03 13.89 5.75
C LYS A 60 -18.25 14.05 7.24
#